data_AF-A0A8W8HTF3-F1
#
_entry.id   AF-A0A8W8HTF3-F1
#
_cell.length_a   1.000
_cell.length_b   1.000
_cell.length_c   1.000
_cell.angle_alpha   90.00
_cell.angle_beta   90.00
_cell.angle_gamma   90.00
#
_symmetry.space_group_name_H-M   'P 1'
#
loop_
_entity.id
_entity.type
_entity.pdbx_description
1 polymer ?
#
loop_
_entity_poly.entity_id
_entity_poly.type
_entity_poly.pdbx_seq_one_letter_code
_entity_poly.pdbx_strand_id
1 'polypeptide(L)'
;MDYEFSADLWEQACAVVDEVLDIILSELKTQAQKMSENLEIDVRFIRQASARQGLKIVAPDEFDAIVPFKLKGLDLKEVRLKDTDGKVLPGQMRMSVQNPSAKSVLTERFPRLLTLGVFQMDQGTWLINTKLLQEKVFKSLMDKTLSITEDSLKRKGYNVTRGSRPPTMNIKIFSNLQFPIDVDFVPGLYLKDEAVMIPDSVTTHPRSIRMNFPRFGLMKWISKENPRMREQDKDVIWRNCSSSYERYMFDMCLNNRERLYIVTACRIMKAVVKTLRKRQNHAANLLTSYHLKTIAMYCIELLTVPTVAPPGFQLGGVREALGYFLKFLKLVFNKKVMPDFFLGNEYLDKIFPDSYFANEHRKYNLFDKENPVQVKNANHCFSAMEKALDGCYTYEHLNDAVIKCFENRVLRM
;
A
#
# COMPACT_ATOMS: atom_id res chain seq x y z
N MET A 1 19.61 -13.21 18.49
CA MET A 1 19.36 -12.36 17.30
C MET A 1 18.58 -11.20 17.86
N ASP A 2 19.26 -10.13 18.24
CA ASP A 2 18.66 -9.06 19.05
C ASP A 2 17.88 -8.15 18.12
N TYR A 3 16.60 -8.45 17.97
CA TYR A 3 15.63 -7.61 17.28
C TYR A 3 14.82 -6.88 18.34
N GLU A 4 15.44 -5.91 19.00
CA GLU A 4 14.72 -5.00 19.89
C GLU A 4 14.02 -3.93 19.05
N PHE A 5 12.76 -4.19 18.72
CA PHE A 5 11.84 -3.13 18.34
C PHE A 5 11.35 -2.48 19.65
N SER A 6 12.01 -1.42 20.08
CA SER A 6 11.54 -0.62 21.23
C SER A 6 10.31 0.18 20.79
N ALA A 7 9.19 -0.05 21.49
CA ALA A 7 7.96 0.72 21.28
C ALA A 7 8.22 2.22 21.52
N ASP A 8 8.99 2.56 22.56
CA ASP A 8 9.36 3.94 22.88
C ASP A 8 10.14 4.60 21.75
N LEU A 9 11.10 3.88 21.16
CA LEU A 9 11.89 4.38 20.04
C LEU A 9 11.03 4.61 18.79
N TRP A 10 10.05 3.73 18.56
CA TRP A 10 9.07 3.88 17.50
C TRP A 10 8.15 5.08 17.72
N GLU A 11 7.66 5.29 18.94
CA GLU A 11 6.83 6.44 19.30
C GLU A 11 7.60 7.76 19.16
N GLN A 12 8.87 7.79 19.56
CA GLN A 12 9.74 8.95 19.33
C GLN A 12 9.95 9.23 17.84
N ALA A 13 10.20 8.20 17.03
CA ALA A 13 10.30 8.35 15.57
C ALA A 13 8.98 8.87 14.97
N CYS A 14 7.83 8.38 15.46
CA CYS A 14 6.52 8.88 15.05
C CYS A 14 6.35 10.37 15.38
N ALA A 15 6.69 10.79 16.59
CA ALA A 15 6.58 12.19 17.00
C ALA A 15 7.43 13.13 16.13
N VAL A 16 8.68 12.73 15.84
CA VAL A 16 9.56 13.47 14.92
C VAL A 16 8.96 13.57 13.52
N VAL A 17 8.41 12.48 12.99
CA VAL A 17 7.78 12.47 11.66
C VAL A 17 6.55 13.36 11.61
N ASP A 18 5.67 13.30 12.63
CA ASP A 18 4.48 14.14 12.70
C ASP A 18 4.85 15.62 12.70
N GLU A 19 5.78 16.02 13.58
CA GLU A 19 6.18 17.41 13.70
C GLU A 19 6.84 17.95 12.42
N VAL A 20 7.73 17.18 11.80
CA VAL A 20 8.40 17.58 10.55
C VAL A 20 7.41 17.65 9.39
N LEU A 21 6.52 16.66 9.25
CA LEU A 21 5.52 16.65 8.18
C LEU A 21 4.48 17.75 8.36
N ASP A 22 4.08 18.11 9.58
CA ASP A 22 3.15 19.21 9.82
C ASP A 22 3.71 20.55 9.30
N ILE A 23 5.00 20.81 9.51
CA ILE A 23 5.69 22.00 8.99
C ILE A 23 5.75 21.96 7.45
N ILE A 24 6.22 20.84 6.89
CA ILE A 24 6.38 20.68 5.44
C ILE A 24 5.02 20.78 4.73
N LEU A 25 3.99 20.11 5.22
CA LEU A 25 2.66 20.05 4.58
C LEU A 25 1.93 21.39 4.65
N SER A 26 2.08 22.13 5.75
CA SER A 26 1.52 23.48 5.88
C SER A 26 2.09 24.43 4.81
N GLU A 27 3.40 24.39 4.59
CA GLU A 27 4.04 25.20 3.56
C GLU A 27 3.77 24.67 2.15
N LEU A 28 3.73 23.34 1.96
CA LEU A 28 3.39 22.71 0.69
C LEU A 28 2.00 23.11 0.20
N LYS A 29 1.01 23.12 1.10
CA LYS A 29 -0.34 23.62 0.80
C LYS A 29 -0.30 25.07 0.31
N THR A 30 0.44 25.93 1.01
CA THR A 30 0.62 27.34 0.63
C THR A 30 1.25 27.47 -0.76
N GLN A 31 2.29 26.69 -1.08
CA GLN A 31 2.91 26.72 -2.40
C GLN A 31 2.02 26.16 -3.50
N ALA A 32 1.24 25.12 -3.22
CA ALA A 32 0.27 24.57 -4.15
C ALA A 32 -0.81 25.60 -4.52
N GLN A 33 -1.37 26.30 -3.52
CA GLN A 33 -2.35 27.37 -3.74
C GLN A 33 -1.79 28.52 -4.59
N LYS A 34 -0.55 28.95 -4.31
CA LYS A 34 0.14 29.96 -5.15
C LYS A 34 0.37 29.48 -6.59
N MET A 35 0.54 28.17 -6.80
CA MET A 35 0.75 27.60 -8.12
C MET A 35 -0.56 27.48 -8.91
N SER A 36 -1.63 27.04 -8.24
CA SER A 36 -2.98 26.92 -8.75
C SER A 36 -3.95 26.90 -7.56
N GLU A 37 -4.84 27.89 -7.49
CA GLU A 37 -5.85 27.97 -6.42
C GLU A 37 -6.78 26.75 -6.38
N ASN A 38 -6.90 26.04 -7.50
CA ASN A 38 -7.70 24.84 -7.65
C ASN A 38 -6.94 23.53 -7.34
N LEU A 39 -5.63 23.58 -7.04
CA LEU A 39 -4.86 22.45 -6.52
C LEU A 39 -4.85 22.52 -4.99
N GLU A 40 -5.70 21.70 -4.37
CA GLU A 40 -5.78 21.62 -2.91
C GLU A 40 -4.95 20.44 -2.39
N ILE A 41 -4.08 20.71 -1.43
CA ILE A 41 -3.36 19.69 -0.66
C ILE A 41 -3.88 19.72 0.78
N ASP A 42 -4.21 18.54 1.32
CA ASP A 42 -4.56 18.41 2.73
C ASP A 42 -3.30 18.49 3.60
N VAL A 43 -3.40 19.18 4.73
CA VAL A 43 -2.33 19.24 5.73
C VAL A 43 -2.25 17.96 6.55
N ARG A 44 -3.34 17.18 6.59
CA ARG A 44 -3.37 15.88 7.23
C ARG A 44 -2.91 14.81 6.26
N PHE A 45 -1.90 14.06 6.64
CA PHE A 45 -1.45 12.88 5.90
C PHE A 45 -1.98 11.59 6.53
N ILE A 46 -1.95 10.52 5.74
CA ILE A 46 -2.35 9.19 6.19
C ILE A 46 -1.10 8.31 6.25
N ARG A 47 -0.71 7.93 7.48
CA ARG A 47 0.27 6.86 7.69
C ARG A 47 -0.29 5.55 7.15
N GLN A 48 0.44 4.91 6.25
CA GLN A 48 0.05 3.57 5.78
C GLN A 48 0.20 2.53 6.90
N ALA A 49 -0.59 1.45 6.84
CA ALA A 49 -0.67 0.44 7.91
C ALA A 49 0.70 -0.15 8.34
N SER A 50 1.64 -0.28 7.41
CA SER A 50 3.02 -0.73 7.67
C SER A 50 3.75 0.14 8.69
N ALA A 51 3.48 1.44 8.66
CA ALA A 51 4.11 2.47 9.46
C ALA A 51 3.28 2.86 10.70
N ARG A 52 2.40 1.98 11.21
CA ARG A 52 1.70 2.16 12.50
C ARG A 52 1.97 1.06 13.51
N GLN A 53 2.41 -0.12 13.06
CA GLN A 53 2.43 -1.33 13.89
C GLN A 53 3.79 -2.06 13.90
N GLY A 54 4.88 -1.38 13.52
CA GLY A 54 6.20 -2.04 13.38
C GLY A 54 6.16 -3.19 12.37
N LEU A 55 5.25 -3.12 11.39
CA LEU A 55 5.05 -4.15 10.37
C LEU A 55 5.97 -3.93 9.17
N LYS A 56 6.89 -2.96 9.14
CA LYS A 56 7.93 -2.93 8.10
C LYS A 56 9.02 -3.97 8.39
N ILE A 57 9.68 -4.44 7.31
CA ILE A 57 10.75 -5.45 7.39
C ILE A 57 12.03 -4.86 7.99
N VAL A 58 12.26 -3.56 7.84
CA VAL A 58 13.62 -2.98 7.93
C VAL A 58 13.90 -2.36 9.29
N ALA A 59 13.17 -1.33 9.73
CA ALA A 59 13.31 -0.73 11.07
C ALA A 59 12.20 0.31 11.34
N PRO A 60 12.12 0.88 12.57
CA PRO A 60 11.26 2.04 12.89
C PRO A 60 11.65 3.34 12.15
N ASP A 61 12.66 3.29 11.29
CA ASP A 61 13.21 4.39 10.53
C ASP A 61 12.46 4.67 9.21
N GLU A 62 11.57 3.78 8.76
CA GLU A 62 10.95 3.92 7.43
C GLU A 62 9.42 4.16 7.52
N PHE A 63 8.93 5.25 6.95
CA PHE A 63 7.53 5.66 6.96
C PHE A 63 6.99 5.86 5.54
N ASP A 64 5.70 5.59 5.34
CA ASP A 64 4.98 5.94 4.10
C ASP A 64 3.83 6.87 4.45
N ALA A 65 3.83 8.07 3.85
CA ALA A 65 2.82 9.10 4.09
C ALA A 65 2.04 9.36 2.79
N ILE A 66 0.77 8.98 2.78
CA ILE A 66 -0.14 9.42 1.71
C ILE A 66 -0.54 10.85 2.01
N VAL A 67 -0.34 11.74 1.05
CA VAL A 67 -0.69 13.15 1.16
C VAL A 67 -1.85 13.44 0.21
N PRO A 68 -3.08 13.58 0.75
CA PRO A 68 -4.26 13.81 -0.05
C PRO A 68 -4.18 15.11 -0.84
N PHE A 69 -4.62 15.07 -2.08
CA PHE A 69 -4.86 16.28 -2.86
C PHE A 69 -6.12 16.17 -3.71
N LYS A 70 -6.65 17.32 -4.12
CA LYS A 70 -7.85 17.46 -4.97
C LYS A 70 -7.59 18.48 -6.08
N LEU A 71 -8.24 18.29 -7.22
CA LEU A 71 -8.32 19.26 -8.31
C LEU A 71 -9.74 19.86 -8.31
N LYS A 72 -9.92 20.99 -7.62
CA LYS A 72 -11.23 21.60 -7.39
C LYS A 72 -11.86 22.07 -8.71
N GLY A 73 -13.14 21.75 -8.88
CA GLY A 73 -13.89 22.16 -10.07
C GLY A 73 -13.60 21.35 -11.33
N LEU A 74 -12.94 20.18 -11.20
CA LEU A 74 -12.91 19.16 -12.24
C LEU A 74 -13.81 18.00 -11.86
N ASP A 75 -14.64 17.59 -12.80
CA ASP A 75 -15.40 16.34 -12.69
C ASP A 75 -14.54 15.22 -13.26
N LEU A 76 -14.01 14.38 -12.37
CA LEU A 76 -13.14 13.27 -12.73
C LEU A 76 -13.92 11.97 -12.72
N LYS A 77 -13.64 11.13 -13.71
CA LYS A 77 -14.17 9.77 -13.81
C LYS A 77 -13.03 8.76 -13.90
N GLU A 78 -13.13 7.72 -13.07
CA GLU A 78 -12.27 6.55 -13.13
C GLU A 78 -12.59 5.74 -14.39
N VAL A 79 -11.60 5.54 -15.25
CA VAL A 79 -11.70 4.69 -16.44
C VAL A 79 -10.78 3.50 -16.26
N ARG A 80 -11.34 2.29 -16.25
CA ARG A 80 -10.57 1.05 -16.14
C ARG A 80 -9.49 0.99 -17.23
N LEU A 81 -8.24 0.73 -16.83
CA LEU A 81 -7.13 0.59 -17.75
C LEU A 81 -7.16 -0.80 -18.39
N LYS A 82 -6.94 -0.87 -19.70
CA LYS A 82 -6.85 -2.14 -20.45
C LYS A 82 -5.46 -2.29 -21.05
N ASP A 83 -4.99 -3.52 -21.14
CA ASP A 83 -3.79 -3.86 -21.92
C ASP A 83 -4.08 -3.84 -23.42
N THR A 84 -3.05 -4.10 -24.23
CA THR A 84 -3.12 -4.17 -25.69
C THR A 84 -4.04 -5.28 -26.20
N ASP A 85 -4.29 -6.32 -25.41
CA ASP A 85 -5.24 -7.41 -25.70
C ASP A 85 -6.68 -7.06 -25.25
N GLY A 86 -6.91 -5.85 -24.72
CA GLY A 86 -8.21 -5.39 -24.24
C GLY A 86 -8.61 -5.93 -22.86
N LYS A 87 -7.73 -6.64 -22.16
CA LYS A 87 -7.98 -7.14 -20.80
C LYS A 87 -7.80 -6.01 -19.80
N VAL A 88 -8.77 -5.84 -18.89
CA VAL A 88 -8.64 -4.85 -17.81
C VAL A 88 -7.52 -5.26 -16.87
N LEU A 89 -6.64 -4.32 -16.57
CA LEU A 89 -5.60 -4.44 -15.57
C LEU A 89 -6.18 -4.15 -14.19
N PRO A 90 -6.23 -5.15 -13.28
CA PRO A 90 -6.84 -4.97 -11.96
C PRO A 90 -6.15 -3.86 -11.17
N GLY A 91 -6.96 -3.07 -10.45
CA GLY A 91 -6.48 -1.99 -9.59
C GLY A 91 -5.83 -0.79 -10.32
N GLN A 92 -5.79 -0.79 -11.66
CA GLN A 92 -5.22 0.28 -12.47
C GLN A 92 -6.31 1.00 -13.28
N MET A 93 -6.21 2.33 -13.31
CA MET A 93 -7.20 3.19 -13.94
C MET A 93 -6.55 4.42 -14.58
N ARG A 94 -7.32 5.12 -15.40
CA ARG A 94 -7.01 6.46 -15.92
C ARG A 94 -8.04 7.43 -15.34
N MET A 95 -7.64 8.68 -15.15
CA MET A 95 -8.55 9.73 -14.71
C MET A 95 -8.94 10.58 -15.91
N SER A 96 -10.20 10.50 -16.31
CA SER A 96 -10.76 11.31 -17.39
C SER A 96 -11.52 12.51 -16.86
N VAL A 97 -11.32 13.67 -17.46
CA VAL A 97 -12.09 14.90 -17.20
C VAL A 97 -13.42 14.81 -17.97
N GLN A 98 -14.54 14.95 -17.28
CA GLN A 98 -15.90 14.77 -17.84
C GLN A 98 -16.59 16.08 -18.25
N ASN A 99 -15.99 17.25 -18.01
CA ASN A 99 -16.65 18.53 -18.26
C ASN A 99 -17.01 18.68 -19.77
N PRO A 100 -18.27 19.05 -20.12
CA PRO A 100 -18.69 19.26 -21.52
C PRO A 100 -17.81 20.23 -22.31
N SER A 101 -17.22 21.21 -21.61
CA SER A 101 -16.23 22.17 -22.13
C SER A 101 -14.87 22.00 -21.47
N ALA A 102 -14.40 20.75 -21.30
CA ALA A 102 -13.18 20.43 -20.57
C ALA A 102 -11.99 21.31 -20.94
N LYS A 103 -11.75 21.58 -22.23
CA LYS A 103 -10.65 22.47 -22.65
C LYS A 103 -10.77 23.88 -22.02
N SER A 104 -11.95 24.49 -22.07
CA SER A 104 -12.20 25.81 -21.49
C SER A 104 -11.99 25.80 -19.97
N VAL A 105 -12.54 24.80 -19.29
CA VAL A 105 -12.39 24.64 -17.82
C VAL A 105 -10.92 24.49 -17.44
N LEU A 106 -10.15 23.69 -18.19
CA LEU A 106 -8.72 23.50 -17.95
C LEU A 106 -7.93 24.79 -18.21
N THR A 107 -8.26 25.54 -19.25
CA THR A 107 -7.60 26.82 -19.56
C THR A 107 -7.90 27.89 -18.49
N GLU A 108 -9.12 27.98 -18.01
CA GLU A 108 -9.53 28.98 -17.00
C GLU A 108 -9.00 28.62 -15.61
N ARG A 109 -9.22 27.38 -15.16
CA ARG A 109 -8.99 26.97 -13.77
C ARG A 109 -7.61 26.39 -13.51
N PHE A 110 -6.99 25.82 -14.53
CA PHE A 110 -5.70 25.13 -14.43
C PHE A 110 -4.70 25.52 -15.54
N PRO A 111 -4.56 26.82 -15.90
CA PRO A 111 -3.73 27.24 -17.02
C PRO A 111 -2.28 26.76 -16.90
N ARG A 112 -1.71 26.85 -15.70
CA ARG A 112 -0.32 26.42 -15.46
C ARG A 112 -0.15 24.91 -15.59
N LEU A 113 -1.07 24.10 -15.05
CA LEU A 113 -1.01 22.64 -15.19
C LEU A 113 -1.17 22.21 -16.65
N LEU A 114 -2.06 22.88 -17.39
CA LEU A 114 -2.26 22.67 -18.81
C LEU A 114 -0.97 22.95 -19.60
N THR A 115 -0.32 24.09 -19.35
CA THR A 115 0.97 24.45 -19.98
C THR A 115 2.09 23.46 -19.64
N LEU A 116 2.09 22.87 -18.44
CA LEU A 116 3.06 21.84 -18.04
C LEU A 116 2.83 20.49 -18.73
N GLY A 117 1.69 20.31 -19.40
CA GLY A 117 1.28 19.06 -20.06
C GLY A 117 0.60 18.05 -19.13
N VAL A 118 0.17 18.48 -17.93
CA VAL A 118 -0.49 17.59 -16.95
C VAL A 118 -1.81 17.04 -17.50
N PHE A 119 -2.47 17.76 -18.39
CA PHE A 119 -3.66 17.29 -19.09
C PHE A 119 -3.29 16.93 -20.52
N GLN A 120 -3.58 15.68 -20.90
CA GLN A 120 -3.28 15.12 -22.22
C GLN A 120 -4.59 14.74 -22.91
N MET A 121 -4.75 15.13 -24.17
CA MET A 121 -5.88 14.69 -25.00
C MET A 121 -5.59 13.31 -25.59
N ASP A 122 -6.49 12.34 -25.38
CA ASP A 122 -6.48 11.04 -26.03
C ASP A 122 -7.89 10.70 -26.54
N GLN A 123 -8.03 10.47 -27.85
CA GLN A 123 -9.30 10.09 -28.50
C GLN A 123 -10.50 10.97 -28.08
N GLY A 124 -10.30 12.29 -28.03
CA GLY A 124 -11.34 13.26 -27.66
C GLY A 124 -11.62 13.37 -26.16
N THR A 125 -10.88 12.65 -25.31
CA THR A 125 -10.99 12.69 -23.85
C THR A 125 -9.72 13.30 -23.24
N TRP A 126 -9.88 14.23 -22.29
CA TRP A 126 -8.76 14.73 -21.50
C TRP A 126 -8.45 13.78 -20.34
N LEU A 127 -7.20 13.34 -20.27
CA LEU A 127 -6.65 12.47 -19.22
C LEU A 127 -5.62 13.22 -18.39
N ILE A 128 -5.43 12.81 -17.13
CA ILE A 128 -4.37 13.33 -16.27
C ILE A 128 -3.08 12.52 -16.46
N ASN A 129 -2.04 13.17 -16.95
CA ASN A 129 -0.69 12.64 -17.08
C ASN A 129 0.00 12.63 -15.69
N THR A 130 0.10 11.44 -15.10
CA THR A 130 0.63 11.20 -13.75
C THR A 130 2.12 11.43 -13.66
N LYS A 131 2.87 11.13 -14.73
CA LYS A 131 4.30 11.40 -14.81
C LYS A 131 4.56 12.89 -14.74
N LEU A 132 3.94 13.70 -15.59
CA LEU A 132 4.13 15.14 -15.61
C LEU A 132 3.58 15.82 -14.36
N LEU A 133 2.43 15.36 -13.84
CA LEU A 133 1.91 15.83 -12.56
C LEU A 133 2.91 15.56 -11.44
N GLN A 134 3.49 14.37 -11.37
CA GLN A 134 4.46 14.12 -10.33
C GLN A 134 5.77 14.88 -10.54
N GLU A 135 6.36 14.77 -11.73
CA GLU A 135 7.72 15.23 -12.00
C GLU A 135 7.85 16.75 -12.15
N LYS A 136 6.85 17.41 -12.74
CA LYS A 136 6.89 18.86 -12.95
C LYS A 136 6.17 19.66 -11.87
N VAL A 137 5.15 19.08 -11.24
CA VAL A 137 4.35 19.79 -10.22
C VAL A 137 4.80 19.40 -8.83
N PHE A 138 4.54 18.17 -8.41
CA PHE A 138 4.77 17.78 -7.01
C PHE A 138 6.25 17.82 -6.62
N LYS A 139 7.18 17.38 -7.49
CA LYS A 139 8.62 17.51 -7.21
C LYS A 139 9.02 18.98 -7.03
N SER A 140 8.56 19.88 -7.90
CA SER A 140 8.90 21.30 -7.83
C SER A 140 8.30 21.97 -6.59
N LEU A 141 7.06 21.64 -6.25
CA LEU A 141 6.42 22.12 -5.01
C LEU A 141 7.21 21.67 -3.79
N MET A 142 7.59 20.39 -3.72
CA MET A 142 8.39 19.84 -2.62
C MET A 142 9.75 20.52 -2.49
N ASP A 143 10.49 20.71 -3.59
CA ASP A 143 11.81 21.36 -3.54
C ASP A 143 11.72 22.80 -3.03
N LYS A 144 10.70 23.54 -3.49
CA LYS A 144 10.46 24.90 -3.02
C LYS A 144 10.05 24.93 -1.56
N THR A 145 9.17 24.03 -1.13
CA THR A 145 8.75 23.90 0.27
C THR A 145 9.93 23.61 1.18
N LEU A 146 10.77 22.62 0.85
CA LEU A 146 11.92 22.26 1.67
C LEU A 146 12.89 23.44 1.82
N SER A 147 13.17 24.17 0.73
CA SER A 147 14.01 25.38 0.76
C SER A 147 13.44 26.47 1.68
N ILE A 148 12.12 26.68 1.68
CA ILE A 148 11.47 27.69 2.55
C ILE A 148 11.47 27.26 4.02
N THR A 149 11.23 25.97 4.28
CA THR A 149 11.12 25.43 5.65
C THR A 149 12.45 25.12 6.33
N GLU A 150 13.57 25.17 5.58
CA GLU A 150 14.89 24.72 6.03
C GLU A 150 15.32 25.35 7.37
N ASP A 151 15.27 26.67 7.48
CA ASP A 151 15.68 27.39 8.69
C ASP A 151 14.74 27.12 9.87
N SER A 152 13.45 26.90 9.61
CA SER A 152 12.48 26.53 10.65
C SER A 152 12.74 25.14 11.20
N LEU A 153 13.04 24.19 10.32
CA LEU A 153 13.36 22.80 10.68
C LEU A 153 14.68 22.73 11.45
N LYS A 154 15.73 23.44 10.98
CA LYS A 154 17.03 23.50 11.67
C LYS A 154 16.93 24.09 13.07
N ARG A 155 16.12 25.15 13.27
CA ARG A 155 15.87 25.72 14.61
C ARG A 155 15.20 24.75 15.57
N LYS A 156 14.45 23.78 15.06
CA LYS A 156 13.86 22.68 15.83
C LYS A 156 14.80 21.47 15.99
N GLY A 157 16.03 21.54 15.50
CA GLY A 157 17.00 20.45 15.57
C GLY A 157 16.85 19.39 14.50
N TYR A 158 16.11 19.66 13.41
CA TYR A 158 15.94 18.74 12.29
C TYR A 158 16.76 19.19 11.09
N ASN A 159 17.47 18.25 10.50
CA ASN A 159 18.02 18.41 9.15
C ASN A 159 17.25 17.49 8.20
N VAL A 160 16.59 18.07 7.19
CA VAL A 160 15.76 17.32 6.26
C VAL A 160 16.38 17.41 4.87
N THR A 161 16.65 16.25 4.28
CA THR A 161 17.19 16.17 2.91
C THR A 161 16.25 15.39 2.02
N ARG A 162 16.30 15.66 0.71
CA ARG A 162 15.47 14.97 -0.27
C ARG A 162 16.23 13.81 -0.91
N GLY A 163 15.61 12.64 -0.98
CA GLY A 163 16.11 11.50 -1.75
C GLY A 163 15.98 11.70 -3.26
N SER A 164 16.92 11.15 -4.02
CA SER A 164 17.02 11.32 -5.48
C SER A 164 16.24 10.30 -6.32
N ARG A 165 15.49 9.36 -5.72
CA ARG A 165 14.92 8.20 -6.44
C ARG A 165 13.45 8.41 -6.85
N PRO A 166 13.12 8.50 -8.15
CA PRO A 166 11.74 8.40 -8.63
C PRO A 166 11.17 6.98 -8.43
N PRO A 167 9.84 6.79 -8.30
CA PRO A 167 8.75 7.75 -8.30
C PRO A 167 8.29 8.10 -6.86
N THR A 168 9.15 8.06 -5.85
CA THR A 168 8.78 8.52 -4.50
C THR A 168 9.47 9.84 -4.21
N MET A 169 8.75 10.78 -3.60
CA MET A 169 9.38 11.99 -3.07
C MET A 169 9.87 11.65 -1.67
N ASN A 170 10.95 10.88 -1.59
CA ASN A 170 11.49 10.45 -0.31
C ASN A 170 12.17 11.66 0.38
N ILE A 171 11.89 11.83 1.67
CA ILE A 171 12.61 12.75 2.54
C ILE A 171 13.33 11.96 3.63
N LYS A 172 14.53 12.41 3.98
CA LYS A 172 15.33 11.88 5.09
C LYS A 172 15.39 12.91 6.19
N ILE A 173 14.98 12.53 7.39
CA ILE A 173 14.97 13.37 8.58
C ILE A 173 16.10 12.92 9.49
N PHE A 174 17.03 13.83 9.77
CA PHE A 174 18.06 13.66 10.79
C PHE A 174 17.63 14.46 12.03
N SER A 175 17.58 13.78 13.17
CA SER A 175 17.20 14.33 14.47
C SER A 175 18.19 13.87 15.54
N ASN A 176 17.81 13.97 16.81
CA ASN A 176 18.55 13.41 17.95
C ASN A 176 18.48 11.87 18.05
N LEU A 177 17.73 11.20 17.18
CA LEU A 177 17.70 9.73 17.13
C LEU A 177 19.00 9.17 16.55
N GLN A 178 19.35 7.94 16.94
CA GLN A 178 20.58 7.26 16.51
C GLN A 178 20.57 6.84 15.03
N PHE A 179 19.48 7.08 14.30
CA PHE A 179 19.31 6.73 12.90
C PHE A 179 18.53 7.83 12.18
N PRO A 180 18.78 8.03 10.87
CA PRO A 180 17.93 8.89 10.04
C PRO A 180 16.58 8.22 9.81
N ILE A 181 15.52 9.01 9.73
CA ILE A 181 14.18 8.53 9.38
C ILE A 181 13.93 8.78 7.88
N ASP A 182 13.67 7.72 7.13
CA ASP A 182 13.20 7.73 5.76
C ASP A 182 11.67 7.86 5.71
N VAL A 183 11.16 8.87 5.02
CA VAL A 183 9.71 9.06 4.80
C VAL A 183 9.42 9.13 3.31
N ASP A 184 8.68 8.15 2.80
CA ASP A 184 8.15 8.16 1.45
C ASP A 184 6.91 9.04 1.38
N PHE A 185 7.05 10.22 0.79
CA PHE A 185 5.93 11.09 0.48
C PHE A 185 5.24 10.62 -0.81
N VAL A 186 3.94 10.30 -0.68
CA VAL A 186 3.13 9.75 -1.76
C VAL A 186 1.90 10.65 -1.98
N PRO A 187 1.88 11.55 -2.98
CA PRO A 187 0.68 12.32 -3.28
C PRO A 187 -0.43 11.37 -3.76
N GLY A 188 -1.60 11.47 -3.12
CA GLY A 188 -2.77 10.65 -3.43
C GLY A 188 -3.93 11.54 -3.88
N LEU A 189 -4.39 11.35 -5.12
CA LEU A 189 -5.61 12.03 -5.59
C LEU A 189 -6.78 11.47 -4.80
N TYR A 190 -7.45 12.30 -4.01
CA TYR A 190 -8.64 11.90 -3.29
C TYR A 190 -9.78 11.64 -4.29
N LEU A 191 -10.34 10.42 -4.24
CA LEU A 191 -11.40 9.98 -5.15
C LEU A 191 -12.77 10.14 -4.50
N LYS A 192 -12.96 9.49 -3.34
CA LYS A 192 -14.18 9.53 -2.54
C LYS A 192 -13.95 8.91 -1.17
N ASP A 193 -14.84 9.22 -0.23
CA ASP A 193 -15.00 8.43 1.00
C ASP A 193 -16.04 7.34 0.79
N GLU A 194 -15.70 6.12 1.18
CA GLU A 194 -16.63 4.98 1.16
C GLU A 194 -17.12 4.70 2.57
N ALA A 195 -18.41 4.91 2.79
CA ALA A 195 -19.06 4.54 4.04
C ALA A 195 -19.44 3.06 3.98
N VAL A 196 -18.75 2.23 4.76
CA VAL A 196 -18.92 0.78 4.81
C VAL A 196 -19.49 0.37 6.17
N MET A 197 -20.50 -0.49 6.17
CA MET A 197 -21.03 -1.11 7.38
C MET A 197 -20.24 -2.38 7.68
N ILE A 198 -19.34 -2.32 8.67
CA ILE A 198 -18.58 -3.50 9.09
C ILE A 198 -19.48 -4.40 9.95
N PRO A 199 -19.66 -5.68 9.60
CA PRO A 199 -20.46 -6.63 10.38
C PRO A 199 -19.94 -6.80 11.81
N ASP A 200 -20.84 -7.02 12.77
CA ASP A 200 -20.50 -7.30 14.18
C ASP A 200 -19.65 -8.58 14.33
N SER A 201 -19.88 -9.57 13.49
CA SER A 201 -19.08 -10.80 13.43
C SER A 201 -17.61 -10.55 13.09
N VAL A 202 -17.29 -9.42 12.44
CA VAL A 202 -15.93 -9.08 11.99
C VAL A 202 -15.22 -8.20 13.02
N THR A 203 -15.96 -7.25 13.60
CA THR A 203 -15.43 -6.27 14.55
C THR A 203 -15.42 -6.80 15.99
N THR A 204 -14.75 -6.09 16.90
CA THR A 204 -14.82 -6.34 18.35
C THR A 204 -15.96 -5.58 19.03
N HIS A 205 -16.73 -4.80 18.27
CA HIS A 205 -17.90 -4.08 18.78
C HIS A 205 -19.14 -4.98 18.85
N PRO A 206 -20.05 -4.76 19.82
CA PRO A 206 -21.25 -5.58 20.00
C PRO A 206 -22.30 -5.43 18.89
N ARG A 207 -22.11 -4.48 17.98
CA ARG A 207 -23.01 -4.19 16.85
C ARG A 207 -22.17 -3.82 15.64
N SER A 208 -22.76 -3.94 14.45
CA SER A 208 -22.15 -3.47 13.22
C SER A 208 -21.83 -1.98 13.32
N ILE A 209 -20.68 -1.59 12.79
CA ILE A 209 -20.21 -0.21 12.87
C ILE A 209 -20.08 0.40 11.47
N ARG A 210 -20.48 1.67 11.33
CA ARG A 210 -20.25 2.42 10.11
C ARG A 210 -18.86 3.03 10.14
N MET A 211 -18.06 2.78 9.12
CA MET A 211 -16.72 3.34 8.98
C MET A 211 -16.53 3.99 7.63
N ASN A 212 -15.79 5.10 7.61
CA ASN A 212 -15.46 5.81 6.38
C ASN A 212 -14.04 5.44 5.94
N PHE A 213 -13.92 4.96 4.70
CA PHE A 213 -12.68 4.58 4.06
C PHE A 213 -12.35 5.56 2.93
N PRO A 214 -11.40 6.49 3.13
CA PRO A 214 -10.98 7.35 2.04
C PRO A 214 -10.27 6.51 0.97
N ARG A 215 -10.65 6.74 -0.30
CA ARG A 215 -10.02 6.15 -1.48
C ARG A 215 -9.14 7.15 -2.19
N PHE A 216 -7.95 6.69 -2.56
CA PHE A 216 -6.97 7.48 -3.28
C PHE A 216 -6.53 6.80 -4.58
N GLY A 217 -6.33 7.61 -5.61
CA GLY A 217 -5.56 7.25 -6.79
C GLY A 217 -4.10 7.63 -6.58
N LEU A 218 -3.19 6.67 -6.64
CA LEU A 218 -1.76 6.90 -6.58
C LEU A 218 -1.18 6.99 -7.99
N MET A 219 -0.34 8.00 -8.21
CA MET A 219 0.35 8.18 -9.49
C MET A 219 1.29 7.00 -9.78
N LYS A 220 1.21 6.48 -11.01
CA LYS A 220 2.09 5.42 -11.51
C LYS A 220 2.37 5.68 -12.99
N TRP A 221 3.54 5.29 -13.46
CA TRP A 221 3.84 5.25 -14.90
C TRP A 221 4.80 4.12 -15.22
N ILE A 222 4.96 3.84 -16.51
CA ILE A 222 5.79 2.76 -17.01
C ILE A 222 7.00 3.38 -17.72
N SER A 223 8.19 3.23 -17.13
CA SER A 223 9.44 3.75 -17.69
C SER A 223 10.21 2.76 -18.56
N LYS A 224 9.87 1.47 -18.47
CA LYS A 224 10.50 0.40 -19.26
C LYS A 224 9.63 0.01 -20.45
N GLU A 225 10.22 -0.59 -21.46
CA GLU A 225 9.46 -1.20 -22.53
C GLU A 225 8.47 -2.22 -21.96
N ASN A 226 7.21 -2.09 -22.38
CA ASN A 226 6.14 -2.98 -21.94
C ASN A 226 5.19 -3.22 -23.13
N PRO A 227 5.30 -4.37 -23.82
CA PRO A 227 4.51 -4.65 -25.01
C PRO A 227 3.02 -4.83 -24.71
N ARG A 228 2.64 -5.00 -23.44
CA ARG A 228 1.23 -5.10 -23.01
C ARG A 228 0.55 -3.74 -22.87
N MET A 229 1.27 -2.63 -23.05
CA MET A 229 0.75 -1.29 -22.79
C MET A 229 0.92 -0.38 -23.98
N ARG A 230 -0.15 0.32 -24.37
CA ARG A 230 -0.09 1.36 -25.40
C ARG A 230 0.80 2.50 -24.90
N GLU A 231 1.62 3.07 -25.79
CA GLU A 231 2.57 4.14 -25.44
C GLU A 231 1.87 5.31 -24.74
N GLN A 232 0.73 5.76 -25.28
CA GLN A 232 -0.06 6.86 -24.74
C GLN A 232 -0.63 6.61 -23.34
N ASP A 233 -0.78 5.34 -22.93
CA ASP A 233 -1.33 4.99 -21.61
C ASP A 233 -0.24 4.92 -20.54
N LYS A 234 1.05 4.85 -20.92
CA LYS A 234 2.17 4.61 -19.97
C LYS A 234 2.29 5.70 -18.90
N ASP A 235 1.92 6.94 -19.23
CA ASP A 235 2.10 8.12 -18.37
C ASP A 235 0.79 8.62 -17.72
N VAL A 236 -0.34 7.92 -17.90
CA VAL A 236 -1.66 8.34 -17.37
C VAL A 236 -2.24 7.33 -16.38
N ILE A 237 -1.40 6.47 -15.80
CA ILE A 237 -1.82 5.37 -14.93
C ILE A 237 -1.98 5.85 -13.49
N TRP A 238 -3.13 5.53 -12.93
CA TRP A 238 -3.43 5.65 -11.52
C TRP A 238 -3.60 4.25 -10.93
N ARG A 239 -3.09 4.02 -9.72
CA ARG A 239 -3.30 2.79 -8.97
C ARG A 239 -4.25 3.07 -7.80
N ASN A 240 -5.26 2.22 -7.64
CA ASN A 240 -6.13 2.27 -6.47
C ASN A 240 -5.35 1.99 -5.18
N CYS A 241 -5.57 2.80 -4.15
CA CYS A 241 -4.95 2.65 -2.85
C CYS A 241 -5.87 1.91 -1.87
N SER A 242 -5.45 0.74 -1.41
CA SER A 242 -6.13 -0.05 -0.36
C SER A 242 -5.68 0.30 1.05
N SER A 243 -4.81 1.31 1.25
CA SER A 243 -4.14 1.51 2.54
C SER A 243 -5.09 1.84 3.71
N SER A 244 -6.24 2.47 3.46
CA SER A 244 -7.28 2.71 4.48
C SER A 244 -7.94 1.40 4.93
N TYR A 245 -8.22 0.50 3.99
CA TYR A 245 -8.75 -0.83 4.26
C TYR A 245 -7.73 -1.75 4.94
N GLU A 246 -6.48 -1.75 4.45
CA GLU A 246 -5.35 -2.44 5.10
C GLU A 246 -5.21 -1.99 6.55
N ARG A 247 -5.26 -0.68 6.79
CA ARG A 247 -5.19 -0.11 8.14
C ARG A 247 -6.27 -0.72 9.04
N TYR A 248 -7.51 -0.81 8.56
CA TYR A 248 -8.58 -1.39 9.35
C TYR A 248 -8.38 -2.87 9.64
N MET A 249 -7.95 -3.68 8.65
CA MET A 249 -7.62 -5.10 8.86
C MET A 249 -6.69 -5.31 10.06
N PHE A 250 -5.70 -4.42 10.19
CA PHE A 250 -4.73 -4.45 11.27
C PHE A 250 -5.21 -3.78 12.57
N ASP A 251 -6.03 -2.72 12.51
CA ASP A 251 -6.63 -2.10 13.68
C ASP A 251 -7.58 -3.10 14.39
N MET A 252 -8.30 -3.94 13.64
CA MET A 252 -9.13 -5.04 14.16
C MET A 252 -8.35 -6.13 14.92
N CYS A 253 -7.02 -6.16 14.78
CA CYS A 253 -6.20 -7.13 15.50
C CYS A 253 -5.92 -6.68 16.94
N LEU A 254 -5.96 -5.38 17.25
CA LEU A 254 -5.47 -4.83 18.53
C LEU A 254 -6.17 -5.42 19.76
N ASN A 255 -7.44 -5.79 19.63
CA ASN A 255 -8.27 -6.33 20.72
C ASN A 255 -8.73 -7.78 20.45
N ASN A 256 -8.04 -8.51 19.57
CA ASN A 256 -8.38 -9.91 19.26
C ASN A 256 -7.11 -10.78 19.33
N ARG A 257 -7.09 -11.68 20.32
CA ARG A 257 -5.91 -12.50 20.65
C ARG A 257 -5.47 -13.40 19.50
N GLU A 258 -6.41 -14.04 18.79
CA GLU A 258 -6.12 -14.92 17.66
C GLU A 258 -5.51 -14.14 16.49
N ARG A 259 -6.06 -12.95 16.19
CA ARG A 259 -5.51 -12.07 15.16
C ARG A 259 -4.12 -11.55 15.54
N LEU A 260 -3.86 -11.27 16.81
CA LEU A 260 -2.51 -10.93 17.30
C LEU A 260 -1.50 -12.05 17.09
N TYR A 261 -1.91 -13.32 17.15
CA TYR A 261 -1.01 -14.43 16.80
C TYR A 261 -0.55 -14.35 15.35
N ILE A 262 -1.45 -14.00 14.43
CA ILE A 262 -1.14 -13.86 13.00
C ILE A 262 -0.25 -12.65 12.74
N VAL A 263 -0.53 -11.51 13.39
CA VAL A 263 0.33 -10.31 13.34
C VAL A 263 1.74 -10.64 13.85
N THR A 264 1.84 -11.42 14.92
CA THR A 264 3.11 -11.86 15.50
C THR A 264 3.86 -12.81 14.56
N ALA A 265 3.18 -13.81 13.98
CA ALA A 265 3.75 -14.67 12.95
C ALA A 265 4.28 -13.87 11.75
N CYS A 266 3.54 -12.83 11.31
CA CYS A 266 3.99 -11.93 10.26
C CYS A 266 5.28 -11.18 10.64
N ARG A 267 5.41 -10.70 11.89
CA ARG A 267 6.62 -10.04 12.39
C ARG A 267 7.82 -10.99 12.43
N ILE A 268 7.61 -12.21 12.91
CA ILE A 268 8.64 -13.28 12.90
C ILE A 268 9.12 -13.54 11.47
N MET A 269 8.20 -13.72 10.52
CA MET A 269 8.54 -13.93 9.11
C MET A 269 9.32 -12.76 8.49
N LYS A 270 9.01 -11.52 8.88
CA LYS A 270 9.77 -10.34 8.43
C LYS A 270 11.21 -10.38 8.92
N ALA A 271 11.43 -10.74 10.19
CA ALA A 271 12.78 -10.89 10.75
C ALA A 271 13.57 -12.02 10.06
N VAL A 272 12.92 -13.15 9.76
CA VAL A 272 13.51 -14.26 9.01
C VAL A 272 13.90 -13.83 7.60
N VAL A 273 12.98 -13.18 6.86
CA VAL A 273 13.26 -12.67 5.51
C VAL A 273 14.42 -11.68 5.53
N LYS A 274 14.45 -10.74 6.48
CA LYS A 274 15.58 -9.80 6.64
C LYS A 274 16.91 -10.53 6.83
N THR A 275 16.93 -11.56 7.67
CA THR A 275 18.14 -12.34 7.96
C THR A 275 18.60 -13.14 6.75
N LEU A 276 17.68 -13.79 6.05
CA LEU A 276 18.00 -14.62 4.88
C LEU A 276 18.38 -13.79 3.65
N ARG A 277 17.89 -12.54 3.53
CA ARG A 277 18.35 -11.58 2.50
C ARG A 277 19.84 -11.30 2.61
N LYS A 278 20.37 -11.15 3.83
CA LYS A 278 21.83 -10.99 4.04
C LYS A 278 22.64 -12.18 3.53
N ARG A 279 22.00 -13.35 3.42
CA ARG A 279 22.58 -14.59 2.89
C ARG A 279 22.23 -14.83 1.42
N GLN A 280 21.74 -13.81 0.71
CA GLN A 280 21.35 -13.87 -0.71
C GLN A 280 20.33 -14.96 -1.04
N ASN A 281 19.46 -15.32 -0.08
CA ASN A 281 18.42 -16.31 -0.32
C ASN A 281 17.38 -15.79 -1.33
N HIS A 282 17.15 -16.52 -2.43
CA HIS A 282 16.26 -16.07 -3.51
C HIS A 282 14.80 -15.90 -3.07
N ALA A 283 14.28 -16.75 -2.18
CA ALA A 283 12.93 -16.60 -1.66
C ALA A 283 12.80 -15.33 -0.82
N ALA A 284 13.76 -15.08 0.07
CA ALA A 284 13.76 -13.88 0.90
C ALA A 284 13.95 -12.59 0.08
N ASN A 285 14.75 -12.64 -0.98
CA ASN A 285 14.96 -11.51 -1.90
C ASN A 285 13.67 -11.17 -2.66
N LEU A 286 12.87 -12.17 -3.07
CA LEU A 286 11.60 -11.95 -3.77
C LEU A 286 10.50 -11.36 -2.85
N LEU A 287 10.48 -11.71 -1.55
CA LEU A 287 9.39 -11.33 -0.65
C LEU A 287 9.52 -9.91 -0.09
N THR A 288 8.60 -9.03 -0.45
CA THR A 288 8.50 -7.69 0.14
C THR A 288 7.67 -7.68 1.43
N SER A 289 7.69 -6.57 2.17
CA SER A 289 6.83 -6.39 3.35
C SER A 289 5.35 -6.50 2.99
N TYR A 290 5.00 -6.02 1.78
CA TYR A 290 3.64 -6.11 1.25
C TYR A 290 3.23 -7.56 0.97
N HIS A 291 4.14 -8.40 0.46
CA HIS A 291 3.84 -9.82 0.26
C HIS A 291 3.51 -10.50 1.60
N LEU A 292 4.34 -10.29 2.63
CA LEU A 292 4.09 -10.86 3.96
C LEU A 292 2.81 -10.31 4.62
N LYS A 293 2.53 -9.01 4.43
CA LYS A 293 1.28 -8.39 4.89
C LYS A 293 0.07 -9.04 4.23
N THR A 294 0.16 -9.32 2.94
CA THR A 294 -0.90 -9.95 2.15
C THR A 294 -1.21 -11.36 2.67
N ILE A 295 -0.18 -12.19 2.93
CA ILE A 295 -0.37 -13.49 3.59
C ILE A 295 -1.04 -13.32 4.96
N ALA A 296 -0.60 -12.34 5.77
CA ALA A 296 -1.21 -12.09 7.07
C ALA A 296 -2.70 -11.73 6.98
N MET A 297 -3.10 -10.89 6.02
CA MET A 297 -4.50 -10.49 5.83
C MET A 297 -5.38 -11.68 5.41
N TYR A 298 -4.90 -12.52 4.50
CA TYR A 298 -5.59 -13.78 4.15
C TYR A 298 -5.68 -14.74 5.34
N CYS A 299 -4.63 -14.87 6.15
CA CYS A 299 -4.71 -15.65 7.39
C CYS A 299 -5.74 -15.06 8.36
N ILE A 300 -5.80 -13.73 8.54
CA ILE A 300 -6.80 -13.06 9.39
C ILE A 300 -8.21 -13.39 8.89
N GLU A 301 -8.45 -13.22 7.59
CA GLU A 301 -9.73 -13.51 6.96
C GLU A 301 -10.13 -14.99 7.14
N LEU A 302 -9.28 -15.92 6.72
CA LEU A 302 -9.63 -17.34 6.64
C LEU A 302 -9.59 -18.08 7.98
N LEU A 303 -8.89 -17.56 8.99
CA LEU A 303 -8.76 -18.20 10.30
C LEU A 303 -9.61 -17.53 11.38
N THR A 304 -10.00 -16.26 11.22
CA THR A 304 -10.60 -15.48 12.34
C THR A 304 -11.89 -14.73 12.00
N VAL A 305 -12.30 -14.67 10.73
CA VAL A 305 -13.59 -14.08 10.37
C VAL A 305 -14.66 -15.19 10.44
N PRO A 306 -15.62 -15.15 11.38
CA PRO A 306 -16.52 -16.27 11.65
C PRO A 306 -17.37 -16.73 10.46
N THR A 307 -17.68 -15.82 9.54
CA THR A 307 -18.46 -16.12 8.32
C THR A 307 -17.63 -16.76 7.20
N VAL A 308 -16.31 -16.89 7.41
CA VAL A 308 -15.35 -17.42 6.44
C VAL A 308 -14.57 -18.60 7.01
N ALA A 309 -14.11 -18.49 8.26
CA ALA A 309 -13.39 -19.54 8.97
C ALA A 309 -14.26 -20.79 9.15
N PRO A 310 -13.65 -22.00 9.26
CA PRO A 310 -14.42 -23.21 9.54
C PRO A 310 -15.25 -23.05 10.83
N PRO A 311 -16.50 -23.56 10.88
CA PRO A 311 -17.34 -23.42 12.07
C PRO A 311 -16.66 -23.95 13.33
N GLY A 312 -16.65 -23.14 14.40
CA GLY A 312 -16.02 -23.49 15.68
C GLY A 312 -14.49 -23.50 15.67
N PHE A 313 -13.84 -23.09 14.57
CA PHE A 313 -12.39 -23.00 14.50
C PHE A 313 -11.85 -21.94 15.46
N GLN A 314 -10.78 -22.28 16.18
CA GLN A 314 -10.02 -21.39 17.05
C GLN A 314 -8.53 -21.58 16.79
N LEU A 315 -7.81 -20.47 16.65
CA LEU A 315 -6.37 -20.48 16.46
C LEU A 315 -5.65 -20.61 17.81
N GLY A 316 -4.94 -21.72 18.02
CA GLY A 316 -4.38 -22.09 19.31
C GLY A 316 -3.16 -21.27 19.77
N GLY A 317 -2.49 -20.56 18.87
CA GLY A 317 -1.32 -19.75 19.24
C GLY A 317 -0.46 -19.27 18.08
N VAL A 318 0.61 -18.54 18.41
CA VAL A 318 1.60 -18.03 17.43
C VAL A 318 2.25 -19.16 16.64
N ARG A 319 2.54 -20.30 17.28
CA ARG A 319 3.17 -21.46 16.64
C ARG A 319 2.32 -22.04 15.52
N GLU A 320 1.02 -22.18 15.76
CA GLU A 320 0.05 -22.63 14.76
C GLU A 320 -0.17 -21.57 13.67
N ALA A 321 -0.31 -20.29 14.06
CA ALA A 321 -0.43 -19.18 13.12
C ALA A 321 0.76 -19.12 12.15
N LEU A 322 1.98 -19.32 12.65
CA LEU A 322 3.20 -19.39 11.85
C LEU A 322 3.21 -20.61 10.93
N GLY A 323 2.64 -21.74 11.39
CA GLY A 323 2.39 -22.92 10.57
C GLY A 323 1.52 -22.63 9.35
N TYR A 324 0.33 -22.04 9.54
CA TYR A 324 -0.53 -21.63 8.42
C TYR A 324 0.17 -20.63 7.50
N PHE A 325 0.88 -19.64 8.07
CA PHE A 325 1.60 -18.64 7.30
C PHE A 325 2.65 -19.27 6.39
N LEU A 326 3.50 -20.16 6.92
CA LEU A 326 4.52 -20.86 6.15
C LEU A 326 3.91 -21.80 5.12
N LYS A 327 2.86 -22.54 5.48
CA LYS A 327 2.18 -23.46 4.57
C LYS A 327 1.56 -22.69 3.39
N PHE A 328 0.90 -21.57 3.65
CA PHE A 328 0.33 -20.74 2.60
C PHE A 328 1.41 -20.15 1.70
N LEU A 329 2.49 -19.62 2.28
CA LEU A 329 3.62 -19.09 1.52
C LEU A 329 4.32 -20.16 0.66
N LYS A 330 4.43 -21.40 1.16
CA LYS A 330 4.93 -22.56 0.40
C LYS A 330 4.05 -22.85 -0.81
N LEU A 331 2.73 -22.82 -0.65
CA LEU A 331 1.78 -22.99 -1.75
C LEU A 331 1.90 -21.85 -2.79
N VAL A 332 2.06 -20.61 -2.34
CA VAL A 332 2.31 -19.43 -3.19
C VAL A 332 3.55 -19.66 -4.08
N PHE A 333 4.66 -20.12 -3.52
CA PHE A 333 5.87 -20.41 -4.29
C PHE A 333 5.71 -21.61 -5.23
N ASN A 334 5.08 -22.68 -4.76
CA ASN A 334 4.82 -23.88 -5.58
C ASN A 334 3.95 -23.55 -6.81
N LYS A 335 2.87 -22.78 -6.61
CA LYS A 335 1.98 -22.33 -7.69
C LYS A 335 2.52 -21.14 -8.47
N LYS A 336 3.58 -20.48 -7.98
CA LYS A 336 4.14 -19.23 -8.54
C LYS A 336 3.09 -18.11 -8.63
N VAL A 337 2.20 -18.08 -7.64
CA VAL A 337 1.06 -17.16 -7.57
C VAL A 337 1.07 -16.51 -6.20
N MET A 338 1.23 -15.19 -6.16
CA MET A 338 1.10 -14.36 -4.97
C MET A 338 -0.15 -13.47 -5.14
N PRO A 339 -1.31 -13.85 -4.60
CA PRO A 339 -2.55 -13.11 -4.82
C PRO A 339 -2.50 -11.77 -4.10
N ASP A 340 -3.02 -10.71 -4.71
CA ASP A 340 -3.34 -9.47 -4.00
C ASP A 340 -4.57 -9.69 -3.10
N PHE A 341 -4.61 -9.04 -1.93
CA PHE A 341 -5.73 -9.22 -0.98
C PHE A 341 -6.99 -8.42 -1.37
N PHE A 342 -6.83 -7.26 -2.01
CA PHE A 342 -7.94 -6.35 -2.32
C PHE A 342 -8.41 -6.42 -3.77
N LEU A 343 -7.74 -7.20 -4.61
CA LEU A 343 -8.07 -7.35 -6.03
C LEU A 343 -8.47 -8.81 -6.32
N GLY A 344 -9.76 -9.07 -6.47
CA GLY A 344 -10.31 -10.38 -6.81
C GLY A 344 -10.47 -11.35 -5.65
N ASN A 345 -10.43 -10.87 -4.39
CA ASN A 345 -10.71 -11.70 -3.23
C ASN A 345 -12.23 -11.89 -3.05
N GLU A 346 -12.67 -13.14 -3.21
CA GLU A 346 -14.08 -13.54 -3.18
C GLU A 346 -14.73 -13.39 -1.79
N TYR A 347 -13.92 -13.28 -0.72
CA TYR A 347 -14.40 -13.18 0.65
C TYR A 347 -14.43 -11.74 1.19
N LEU A 348 -13.93 -10.78 0.42
CA LEU A 348 -13.76 -9.42 0.90
C LEU A 348 -15.09 -8.74 1.27
N ASP A 349 -16.18 -9.10 0.59
CA ASP A 349 -17.55 -8.66 0.90
C ASP A 349 -18.00 -9.10 2.31
N LYS A 350 -17.42 -10.17 2.89
CA LYS A 350 -17.71 -10.59 4.26
C LYS A 350 -17.09 -9.67 5.31
N ILE A 351 -16.09 -8.87 4.94
CA ILE A 351 -15.39 -7.92 5.82
C ILE A 351 -15.81 -6.49 5.50
N PHE A 352 -15.86 -6.14 4.22
CA PHE A 352 -16.16 -4.81 3.70
C PHE A 352 -17.34 -4.83 2.71
N PRO A 353 -18.58 -5.12 3.17
CA PRO A 353 -19.74 -5.20 2.30
C PRO A 353 -19.91 -3.95 1.44
N ASP A 354 -20.31 -4.14 0.18
CA ASP A 354 -20.60 -3.08 -0.80
C ASP A 354 -19.44 -2.10 -1.09
N SER A 355 -18.24 -2.36 -0.58
CA SER A 355 -17.06 -1.54 -0.84
C SER A 355 -16.60 -1.67 -2.30
N TYR A 356 -15.81 -0.72 -2.79
CA TYR A 356 -15.25 -0.83 -4.15
C TYR A 356 -14.41 -2.09 -4.34
N PHE A 357 -13.59 -2.44 -3.35
CA PHE A 357 -12.72 -3.62 -3.44
C PHE A 357 -13.51 -4.92 -3.34
N ALA A 358 -14.60 -4.97 -2.56
CA ALA A 358 -15.51 -6.14 -2.54
C ALA A 358 -16.16 -6.39 -3.91
N ASN A 359 -16.36 -5.34 -4.70
CA ASN A 359 -16.89 -5.40 -6.07
C ASN A 359 -15.82 -5.61 -7.15
N GLU A 360 -14.54 -5.77 -6.79
CA GLU A 360 -13.47 -6.09 -7.73
C GLU A 360 -13.22 -7.60 -7.77
N HIS A 361 -13.71 -8.24 -8.83
CA HIS A 361 -13.64 -9.70 -8.99
C HIS A 361 -12.42 -10.19 -9.78
N ARG A 362 -11.62 -9.29 -10.36
CA ARG A 362 -10.43 -9.70 -11.13
C ARG A 362 -9.24 -9.89 -10.21
N LYS A 363 -8.78 -11.13 -10.10
CA LYS A 363 -7.58 -11.49 -9.34
C LYS A 363 -6.32 -10.87 -9.94
N TYR A 364 -5.42 -10.43 -9.06
CA TYR A 364 -4.13 -9.89 -9.45
C TYR A 364 -2.98 -10.67 -8.82
N ASN A 365 -2.01 -11.08 -9.65
CA ASN A 365 -0.83 -11.80 -9.19
C ASN A 365 0.30 -10.80 -8.94
N LEU A 366 0.69 -10.63 -7.68
CA LEU A 366 1.82 -9.80 -7.31
C LEU A 366 3.16 -10.30 -7.86
N PHE A 367 3.26 -11.57 -8.29
CA PHE A 367 4.45 -12.10 -8.97
C PHE A 367 4.49 -11.82 -10.48
N ASP A 368 3.42 -11.34 -11.12
CA ASP A 368 3.44 -11.05 -12.57
C ASP A 368 4.40 -9.90 -12.93
N LYS A 369 4.77 -9.07 -11.96
CA LYS A 369 5.77 -8.01 -12.12
C LYS A 369 7.21 -8.49 -11.98
N GLU A 370 7.42 -9.70 -11.47
CA GLU A 370 8.73 -10.26 -11.15
C GLU A 370 9.26 -11.10 -12.31
N ASN A 371 10.57 -11.34 -12.35
CA ASN A 371 11.15 -12.22 -13.37
C ASN A 371 10.71 -13.68 -13.11
N PRO A 372 10.10 -14.39 -14.09
CA PRO A 372 9.64 -15.77 -13.90
C PRO A 372 10.73 -16.75 -13.44
N VAL A 373 11.98 -16.53 -13.85
CA VAL A 373 13.13 -17.34 -13.43
C VAL A 373 13.45 -17.10 -11.95
N GLN A 374 13.37 -15.86 -11.47
CA GLN A 374 13.55 -15.54 -10.06
C GLN A 374 12.45 -16.17 -9.20
N VAL A 375 11.20 -16.14 -9.67
CA VAL A 375 10.07 -16.80 -8.98
C VAL A 375 10.29 -18.32 -8.90
N LYS A 376 10.77 -18.94 -9.99
CA LYS A 376 11.11 -20.38 -9.99
C LYS A 376 12.24 -20.69 -9.01
N ASN A 377 13.32 -19.91 -9.01
CA ASN A 377 14.48 -20.11 -8.13
C ASN A 377 14.12 -19.90 -6.66
N ALA A 378 13.24 -18.94 -6.36
CA ALA A 378 12.73 -18.70 -5.02
C ALA A 378 12.08 -19.95 -4.41
N ASN A 379 11.34 -20.73 -5.20
CA ASN A 379 10.70 -21.95 -4.69
C ASN A 379 11.72 -22.96 -4.11
N HIS A 380 12.88 -23.13 -4.77
CA HIS A 380 13.94 -24.03 -4.31
C HIS A 380 14.64 -23.54 -3.03
N CYS A 381 14.55 -22.25 -2.72
CA CYS A 381 15.20 -21.63 -1.56
C CYS A 381 14.27 -21.46 -0.35
N PHE A 382 13.00 -21.86 -0.46
CA PHE A 382 11.99 -21.69 0.59
C PHE A 382 12.31 -22.50 1.86
N SER A 383 12.88 -23.71 1.72
CA SER A 383 13.22 -24.59 2.85
C SER A 383 14.18 -23.94 3.86
N ALA A 384 14.97 -22.95 3.44
CA ALA A 384 15.81 -22.18 4.35
C ALA A 384 15.00 -21.33 5.35
N MET A 385 13.77 -20.90 4.99
CA MET A 385 12.85 -20.23 5.91
C MET A 385 12.30 -21.22 6.93
N GLU A 386 11.87 -22.40 6.48
CA GLU A 386 11.40 -23.48 7.37
C GLU A 386 12.51 -23.87 8.36
N LYS A 387 13.75 -24.04 7.89
CA LYS A 387 14.91 -24.36 8.73
C LYS A 387 15.27 -23.24 9.72
N ALA A 388 15.13 -21.98 9.33
CA ALA A 388 15.40 -20.84 10.22
C ALA A 388 14.37 -20.73 11.36
N LEU A 389 13.23 -21.39 11.23
CA LEU A 389 12.12 -21.41 12.18
C LEU A 389 11.90 -22.79 12.78
N ASP A 390 12.89 -23.68 12.71
CA ASP A 390 12.77 -25.02 13.26
C ASP A 390 12.39 -24.98 14.75
N GLY A 391 11.43 -25.79 15.15
CA GLY A 391 10.81 -25.75 16.48
C GLY A 391 9.82 -24.60 16.76
N CYS A 392 9.77 -23.55 15.92
CA CYS A 392 8.94 -22.36 16.16
C CYS A 392 7.56 -22.40 15.50
N TYR A 393 7.24 -23.41 14.68
CA TYR A 393 5.93 -23.60 14.04
C TYR A 393 5.43 -25.06 14.16
N THR A 394 4.19 -25.31 13.76
CA THR A 394 3.58 -26.66 13.66
C THR A 394 2.88 -26.86 12.32
N TYR A 395 3.10 -28.02 11.69
CA TYR A 395 2.32 -28.45 10.51
C TYR A 395 1.34 -29.58 10.82
N GLU A 396 1.64 -30.44 11.79
CA GLU A 396 0.97 -31.72 12.03
C GLU A 396 -0.52 -31.61 12.39
N HIS A 397 -0.99 -30.42 12.78
CA HIS A 397 -2.38 -30.20 13.22
C HIS A 397 -3.05 -29.02 12.51
N LEU A 398 -2.51 -28.57 11.37
CA LEU A 398 -3.20 -27.56 10.58
C LEU A 398 -4.47 -28.13 9.98
N ASN A 399 -5.56 -27.36 10.03
CA ASN A 399 -6.84 -27.74 9.50
C ASN A 399 -6.80 -27.80 7.96
N ASP A 400 -6.98 -29.00 7.42
CA ASP A 400 -6.94 -29.27 5.98
C ASP A 400 -7.96 -28.47 5.17
N ALA A 401 -9.12 -28.12 5.73
CA ALA A 401 -10.12 -27.33 5.02
C ALA A 401 -9.60 -25.92 4.74
N VAL A 402 -8.88 -25.32 5.69
CA VAL A 402 -8.23 -24.01 5.50
C VAL A 402 -7.13 -24.12 4.44
N ILE A 403 -6.28 -25.15 4.51
CA ILE A 403 -5.21 -25.36 3.53
C ILE A 403 -5.78 -25.55 2.12
N LYS A 404 -6.85 -26.33 1.97
CA LYS A 404 -7.57 -26.49 0.69
C LYS A 404 -8.18 -25.17 0.22
N CYS A 405 -8.63 -24.30 1.12
CA CYS A 405 -9.14 -22.97 0.75
C CYS A 405 -8.01 -22.09 0.16
N PHE A 406 -6.85 -22.04 0.82
CA PHE A 406 -5.67 -21.37 0.27
C PHE A 406 -5.37 -21.87 -1.14
N GLU A 407 -5.31 -23.18 -1.32
CA GLU A 407 -4.89 -23.80 -2.57
C GLU A 407 -5.90 -23.64 -3.71
N ASN A 408 -7.18 -23.88 -3.44
CA ASN A 408 -8.19 -24.09 -4.48
C ASN A 408 -9.04 -22.85 -4.76
N ARG A 409 -9.11 -21.91 -3.81
CA ARG A 409 -9.89 -20.68 -3.96
C ARG A 409 -9.00 -19.46 -4.08
N VAL A 410 -8.09 -19.27 -3.13
CA VAL A 410 -7.25 -18.07 -3.09
C VAL A 410 -6.20 -18.09 -4.21
N LEU A 411 -5.52 -19.21 -4.43
CA LEU A 411 -4.45 -19.33 -5.43
C LEU A 411 -4.91 -19.76 -6.83
N ARG A 412 -6.23 -19.80 -7.08
CA ARG A 412 -6.79 -20.08 -8.41
C ARG A 412 -6.89 -18.77 -9.19
N MET A 413 -6.02 -18.60 -10.18
CA MET A 413 -5.96 -17.43 -11.08
C MET A 413 -6.33 -17.74 -12.51
#